data_AF-A0A8X6PDF4-F1
#
_entry.id   AF-A0A8X6PDF4-F1
#
_cell.length_a   1.000
_cell.length_b   1.000
_cell.length_c   1.000
_cell.angle_alpha   90.00
_cell.angle_beta   90.00
_cell.angle_gamma   90.00
#
_symmetry.space_group_name_H-M   'P 1'
#
loop_
_entity.id
_entity.type
_entity.pdbx_description
1 polymer ?
#
loop_
_entity_poly.entity_id
_entity_poly.type
_entity_poly.pdbx_seq_one_letter_code
_entity_poly.pdbx_strand_id
1 'polypeptide(L)'
;MANIEALRQSRKTERAAFTKAYNRVEELIALEGVDISELEAELNVFKGKVDHLENTQSNILEHLPEKEYDAEFEVLEDFRNKAIRI
;
A
#
# COMPACT_ATOMS: atom_id res chain seq x y z
N MET A 1 -1.04 11.89 -21.25
CA MET A 1 0.01 11.00 -20.73
C MET A 1 0.17 11.29 -19.26
N ALA A 2 0.14 10.27 -18.39
CA ALA A 2 0.43 10.49 -16.98
C ALA A 2 1.89 10.94 -16.82
N ASN A 3 2.13 11.91 -15.95
CA ASN A 3 3.48 12.35 -15.63
C ASN A 3 4.07 11.38 -14.60
N ILE A 4 5.08 10.61 -15.00
CA ILE A 4 5.73 9.62 -14.13
C ILE A 4 6.27 10.23 -12.83
N GLU A 5 6.70 11.50 -12.87
CA GLU A 5 7.15 12.22 -11.68
C GLU A 5 5.98 12.50 -10.74
N ALA A 6 4.81 12.87 -11.27
CA ALA A 6 3.60 13.05 -10.46
C ALA A 6 3.14 11.73 -9.83
N LEU A 7 3.24 10.61 -10.56
CA LEU A 7 2.94 9.27 -10.01
C LEU A 7 3.91 8.88 -8.89
N ARG A 8 5.22 9.15 -9.06
CA ARG A 8 6.24 8.91 -8.01
C ARG A 8 5.96 9.73 -6.74
N GLN A 9 5.50 10.97 -6.88
CA GLN A 9 5.06 11.78 -5.74
C GLN A 9 3.77 11.24 -5.10
N SER A 10 2.78 10.82 -5.89
CA SER A 10 1.55 10.19 -5.38
C SER A 10 1.86 8.93 -4.57
N ARG A 11 2.70 8.05 -5.13
CA ARG A 11 3.18 6.83 -4.46
C ARG A 11 3.80 7.11 -3.11
N LYS A 12 4.58 8.20 -2.96
CA LYS A 12 5.19 8.55 -1.66
C LYS A 12 4.11 8.82 -0.60
N THR A 13 3.06 9.54 -0.97
CA THR A 13 1.93 9.85 -0.09
C THR A 13 1.11 8.58 0.23
N GLU A 14 0.82 7.79 -0.79
CA GLU A 14 0.06 6.54 -0.65
C GLU A 14 0.80 5.52 0.20
N ARG A 15 2.13 5.41 0.05
CA ARG A 15 2.98 4.59 0.91
C ARG A 15 2.90 5.00 2.37
N ALA A 16 2.94 6.31 2.65
CA ALA A 16 2.79 6.79 4.03
C ALA A 16 1.41 6.46 4.60
N ALA A 17 0.35 6.57 3.78
CA ALA A 17 -1.00 6.17 4.17
C ALA A 17 -1.14 4.66 4.40
N PHE A 18 -0.54 3.84 3.53
CA PHE A 18 -0.46 2.38 3.67
C PHE A 18 0.22 2.01 5.00
N THR A 19 1.42 2.53 5.26
CA THR A 19 2.16 2.20 6.49
C THR A 19 1.38 2.59 7.73
N LYS A 20 0.72 3.75 7.72
CA LYS A 20 -0.13 4.18 8.85
C LYS A 20 -1.30 3.23 9.08
N ALA A 21 -2.00 2.83 8.02
CA ALA A 21 -3.13 1.91 8.13
C ALA A 21 -2.69 0.50 8.53
N TYR A 22 -1.59 -0.01 7.97
CA TYR A 22 -0.97 -1.28 8.34
C TYR A 22 -0.65 -1.33 9.83
N ASN A 23 0.10 -0.33 10.34
CA ASN A 23 0.47 -0.27 11.75
C ASN A 23 -0.79 -0.20 12.65
N ARG A 24 -1.82 0.54 12.24
CA ARG A 24 -3.07 0.63 13.01
C ARG A 24 -3.76 -0.73 13.14
N VAL A 25 -3.84 -1.49 12.04
CA VAL A 25 -4.43 -2.83 12.06
C VAL A 25 -3.56 -3.80 12.87
N GLU A 26 -2.23 -3.77 12.73
CA GLU A 26 -1.33 -4.59 13.56
C GLU A 26 -1.50 -4.29 15.06
N GLU A 27 -1.55 -3.02 15.44
CA GLU A 27 -1.79 -2.60 16.83
C GLU A 27 -3.11 -3.15 17.35
N LEU A 28 -4.19 -3.07 16.56
CA LEU A 28 -5.50 -3.58 16.95
C LEU A 28 -5.53 -5.10 17.08
N ILE A 29 -4.87 -5.83 16.17
CA ILE A 29 -4.76 -7.30 16.24
C ILE A 29 -3.98 -7.74 17.49
N ALA A 30 -2.99 -6.95 17.91
CA ALA A 30 -2.19 -7.25 19.09
C ALA A 30 -2.90 -6.97 20.43
N LEU A 31 -4.02 -6.23 20.43
CA LEU A 31 -4.76 -5.89 21.64
C LEU A 31 -5.72 -7.00 22.05
N GLU A 32 -5.61 -7.45 23.31
CA GLU A 32 -6.63 -8.32 23.92
C GLU A 32 -7.93 -7.55 24.13
N GLY A 33 -9.04 -8.06 23.59
CA GLY A 33 -10.37 -7.46 23.77
C GLY A 33 -10.69 -6.29 22.83
N VAL A 34 -10.02 -6.21 21.67
CA VAL A 34 -10.37 -5.25 20.62
C VAL A 34 -11.83 -5.38 20.18
N ASP A 35 -12.49 -4.25 19.93
CA ASP A 35 -13.83 -4.23 19.36
C ASP A 35 -13.76 -4.74 17.90
N ILE A 36 -14.54 -5.77 17.59
CA ILE A 36 -14.53 -6.40 16.25
C ILE A 36 -14.95 -5.39 15.18
N SER A 37 -15.91 -4.51 15.47
CA SER A 37 -16.38 -3.49 14.53
C SER A 37 -15.30 -2.44 14.25
N GLU A 38 -14.50 -2.08 15.26
CA GLU A 38 -13.34 -1.21 15.09
C GLU A 38 -12.29 -1.87 14.19
N LEU A 39 -11.97 -3.14 14.46
CA LEU A 39 -11.02 -3.90 13.66
C LEU A 39 -11.49 -4.03 12.19
N GLU A 40 -12.77 -4.33 11.97
CA GLU A 40 -13.35 -4.41 10.62
C GLU A 40 -13.31 -3.06 9.88
N ALA A 41 -13.59 -1.96 10.57
CA ALA A 41 -13.52 -0.62 9.99
C ALA A 41 -12.09 -0.29 9.54
N GLU A 42 -11.09 -0.52 10.39
CA GLU A 42 -9.69 -0.25 10.06
C GLU A 42 -9.15 -1.21 8.99
N LEU A 43 -9.59 -2.47 8.97
CA LEU A 43 -9.28 -3.41 7.88
C LEU A 43 -9.82 -2.91 6.53
N ASN A 44 -11.02 -2.32 6.49
CA ASN A 44 -11.57 -1.74 5.27
C ASN A 44 -10.78 -0.50 4.81
N VAL A 45 -10.35 0.35 5.75
CA VAL A 45 -9.46 1.47 5.46
C VAL A 45 -8.14 0.95 4.87
N PHE A 46 -7.54 -0.06 5.50
CA PHE A 46 -6.29 -0.67 5.07
C PHE A 46 -6.39 -1.26 3.65
N LYS A 47 -7.43 -2.05 3.36
CA LYS A 47 -7.69 -2.59 2.01
C LYS A 47 -7.77 -1.47 0.97
N GLY A 48 -8.49 -0.39 1.26
CA GLY A 48 -8.53 0.76 0.36
C GLY A 48 -7.15 1.39 0.12
N LYS A 49 -6.25 1.40 1.12
CA LYS A 49 -4.88 1.90 0.94
C LYS A 49 -4.01 0.95 0.13
N VAL A 50 -4.19 -0.37 0.27
CA VAL A 50 -3.57 -1.39 -0.58
C VAL A 50 -3.96 -1.13 -2.04
N ASP A 51 -5.27 -1.07 -2.33
CA ASP A 51 -5.79 -0.90 -3.68
C ASP A 51 -5.26 0.38 -4.35
N HIS A 52 -5.24 1.50 -3.62
CA HIS A 52 -4.71 2.75 -4.15
C HIS A 52 -3.21 2.65 -4.48
N LEU A 53 -2.42 2.10 -3.58
CA LEU A 53 -0.97 1.97 -3.77
C LEU A 53 -0.64 1.02 -4.92
N GLU A 54 -1.34 -0.12 -5.03
CA GLU A 54 -1.16 -1.07 -6.13
C GLU A 54 -1.52 -0.45 -7.49
N ASN A 55 -2.61 0.32 -7.55
CA ASN A 55 -3.01 1.02 -8.77
C ASN A 55 -1.96 2.04 -9.22
N THR A 56 -1.47 2.87 -8.29
CA THR A 56 -0.42 3.85 -8.62
C THR A 56 0.86 3.16 -9.04
N GLN A 57 1.24 2.06 -8.39
CA GLN A 57 2.45 1.34 -8.73
C GLN A 57 2.35 0.62 -10.07
N SER A 58 1.18 0.06 -10.40
CA SER A 58 0.90 -0.51 -11.73
C SER A 58 0.99 0.57 -12.82
N ASN A 59 0.40 1.75 -12.58
CA ASN A 59 0.52 2.88 -13.49
C ASN A 59 1.97 3.35 -13.67
N ILE A 60 2.80 3.28 -12.62
CA ILE A 60 4.24 3.59 -12.73
C ILE A 60 4.93 2.55 -13.63
N LEU A 61 4.70 1.25 -13.40
CA LEU A 61 5.29 0.17 -14.20
C LEU A 61 4.94 0.28 -15.69
N GLU A 62 3.73 0.68 -16.03
CA GLU A 62 3.30 0.91 -17.42
C GLU A 62 4.06 2.06 -18.12
N HIS A 63 4.68 2.96 -17.35
CA HIS A 63 5.36 4.14 -17.87
C HIS A 63 6.89 4.09 -17.70
N LEU A 64 7.43 3.04 -17.08
CA LEU A 64 8.86 2.88 -16.85
C LEU A 64 9.58 2.23 -18.04
N PRO A 65 10.85 2.60 -18.30
CA PRO A 65 11.71 1.81 -19.15
C PRO A 65 12.08 0.48 -18.47
N GLU A 66 12.27 -0.59 -19.25
CA GLU A 66 12.57 -1.95 -18.74
C GLU A 66 13.70 -2.01 -17.71
N LYS A 67 14.75 -1.18 -17.89
CA LYS A 67 15.89 -1.08 -16.98
C LYS A 67 15.54 -0.64 -15.55
N GLU A 68 14.39 -0.01 -15.35
CA GLU A 68 13.89 0.46 -14.04
C GLU A 68 12.76 -0.44 -13.51
N TYR A 69 12.38 -1.48 -14.25
CA TYR A 69 11.23 -2.34 -13.92
C TYR A 69 11.49 -3.20 -12.69
N ASP A 70 12.64 -3.89 -12.62
CA ASP A 70 12.96 -4.82 -11.53
C ASP A 70 12.95 -4.13 -10.15
N ALA A 71 13.57 -2.96 -10.06
CA ALA A 71 13.62 -2.18 -8.82
C ALA A 71 12.22 -1.73 -8.36
N GLU A 72 11.33 -1.43 -9.30
CA GLU A 72 9.97 -0.98 -9.01
C GLU A 72 9.02 -2.14 -8.75
N PHE A 73 9.31 -3.30 -9.31
CA PHE A 73 8.63 -4.56 -9.03
C PHE A 73 8.96 -5.09 -7.63
N GLU A 74 10.22 -5.05 -7.20
CA GLU A 74 10.63 -5.42 -5.83
C GLU A 74 9.88 -4.61 -4.76
N VAL A 75 9.72 -3.30 -4.99
CA VAL A 75 8.98 -2.41 -4.10
C VAL A 75 7.51 -2.84 -4.02
N LEU A 76 6.90 -3.26 -5.14
CA LEU A 76 5.51 -3.73 -5.17
C LEU A 76 5.34 -5.03 -4.39
N GLU A 77 6.28 -5.98 -4.56
CA GLU A 77 6.26 -7.24 -3.83
C GLU A 77 6.40 -7.05 -2.32
N ASP A 78 7.26 -6.15 -1.83
CA ASP A 78 7.37 -5.86 -0.39
C ASP A 78 6.03 -5.43 0.22
N PHE A 79 5.27 -4.57 -0.47
CA PHE A 79 3.94 -4.15 0.00
C PHE A 79 2.91 -5.26 -0.04
N ARG A 80 2.88 -6.05 -1.11
CA ARG A 80 2.00 -7.22 -1.22
C ARG A 80 2.27 -8.22 -0.11
N ASN A 81 3.54 -8.53 0.12
CA ASN A 81 3.97 -9.43 1.19
C ASN A 81 3.57 -8.93 2.57
N LYS A 82 3.60 -7.61 2.80
CA LYS A 82 3.07 -7.02 4.05
C LYS A 82 1.55 -7.11 4.13
N ALA A 83 0.84 -6.79 3.05
CA ALA A 83 -0.61 -6.84 3.03
C ALA A 83 -1.16 -8.25 3.27
N ILE A 84 -0.51 -9.29 2.74
CA ILE A 84 -0.90 -10.70 2.91
C ILE A 84 -0.73 -11.20 4.36
N ARG A 85 0.07 -10.52 5.19
CA ARG A 85 0.30 -10.90 6.59
C ARG A 85 -0.85 -10.50 7.54
N ILE A 86 -1.75 -9.64 7.07
CA ILE A 86 -2.97 -9.21 7.77
C ILE A 86 -4.14 -10.02 7.25
#